data_AF-A0A2I0CTI1-F1
#
_entry.id   AF-A0A2I0CTI1-F1
#
_cell.length_a   1.000
_cell.length_b   1.000
_cell.length_c   1.000
_cell.angle_alpha   90.00
_cell.angle_beta   90.00
_cell.angle_gamma   90.00
#
_symmetry.space_group_name_H-M   'P 1'
#
loop_
_entity.id
_entity.type
_entity.pdbx_description
1 polymer ?
#
loop_
_entity_poly.entity_id
_entity_poly.type
_entity_poly.pdbx_seq_one_letter_code
_entity_poly.pdbx_strand_id
1 'polypeptide(L)' 'MPKIIVKQAFPFAVDGLHVVTVEEGEQEVSDRCAEVAIEHLKVAELAGEEKPKSKPRTGGKA' A
#
# COMPACT_ATOMS: atom_id res chain seq x y z
N MET A 1 2.68 3.19 13.61
CA MET A 1 3.11 3.58 12.26
C MET A 1 3.10 2.30 11.42
N PRO A 2 2.19 2.16 10.44
CA PRO A 2 2.13 0.99 9.57
C PRO A 2 3.33 0.89 8.63
N LYS A 3 3.70 -0.33 8.28
CA LYS A 3 4.71 -0.60 7.26
C LYS A 3 4.04 -1.05 5.96
N ILE A 4 4.53 -0.54 4.84
CA ILE A 4 4.07 -0.90 3.49
C ILE A 4 5.26 -1.29 2.62
N ILE A 5 5.05 -2.21 1.68
CA ILE A 5 5.97 -2.55 0.62
C ILE A 5 5.54 -1.76 -0.61
N VAL A 6 6.29 -0.72 -0.93
CA VAL A 6 6.08 0.15 -2.09
C VAL A 6 6.65 -0.56 -3.31
N LYS A 7 5.80 -0.88 -4.28
CA LYS A 7 6.18 -1.52 -5.55
C LYS A 7 6.61 -0.52 -6.61
N GLN A 8 6.14 0.71 -6.49
CA GLN A 8 6.44 1.79 -7.41
C GLN A 8 6.54 3.09 -6.64
N ALA A 9 7.65 3.81 -6.84
CA ALA A 9 7.86 5.08 -6.21
C ALA A 9 6.77 6.08 -6.58
N PHE A 10 6.30 6.86 -5.60
CA PHE A 10 5.20 7.80 -5.80
C PHE A 10 5.38 9.08 -4.98
N PRO A 11 4.89 10.24 -5.46
CA PRO A 11 4.89 11.47 -4.69
C PRO A 11 3.78 11.45 -3.64
N PHE A 12 4.10 11.82 -2.40
CA PHE A 12 3.14 11.94 -1.30
C PHE A 12 3.28 13.29 -0.59
N ALA A 13 2.16 13.98 -0.39
CA ALA A 13 2.13 15.23 0.35
C ALA A 13 1.91 14.96 1.84
N VAL A 14 2.97 15.03 2.65
CA VAL A 14 2.91 14.71 4.09
C VAL A 14 2.05 15.74 4.85
N ASP A 15 2.13 17.01 4.44
CA ASP A 15 1.48 18.14 5.12
C ASP A 15 0.71 19.05 4.13
N GLY A 16 0.49 18.59 2.90
CA GLY A 16 -0.15 19.40 1.84
C GLY A 16 0.72 20.53 1.25
N LEU A 17 1.77 20.96 1.97
CA LEU A 17 2.76 21.94 1.50
C LEU A 17 4.09 21.30 1.09
N HIS A 18 4.37 20.10 1.61
CA HIS A 18 5.61 19.37 1.37
C HIS A 18 5.32 18.04 0.69
N VAL A 19 5.78 17.90 -0.55
CA VAL A 19 5.71 16.67 -1.33
C VAL A 19 7.05 15.95 -1.22
N VAL A 20 7.01 14.71 -0.75
CA VAL A 20 8.17 13.81 -0.68
C VAL A 20 7.96 12.66 -1.65
N THR A 21 9.04 12.17 -2.25
CA THR A 21 8.98 10.94 -3.05
C THR A 21 9.17 9.75 -2.13
N VAL A 22 8.16 8.89 -2.06
CA VAL A 22 8.24 7.61 -1.36
C VAL A 22 8.89 6.62 -2.32
N GLU A 23 10.12 6.20 -2.02
CA GLU A 23 10.86 5.20 -2.81
C GLU A 23 10.27 3.80 -2.71
N GLU A 24 10.61 2.96 -3.69
CA GLU A 24 10.27 1.54 -3.70
C GLU A 24 10.99 0.77 -2.58
N GLY A 25 10.32 -0.27 -2.06
CA GLY A 25 10.80 -1.09 -0.95
C GLY A 25 9.92 -1.03 0.29
N GLU A 26 10.39 -1.64 1.38
CA GLU A 26 9.70 -1.60 2.67
C GLU A 26 9.88 -0.23 3.31
N GLN A 27 8.77 0.45 3.58
CA GLN A 27 8.75 1.76 4.24
C GLN A 27 7.75 1.78 5.38
N GLU A 28 8.16 2.41 6.47
CA GLU A 28 7.28 2.73 7.59
C GLU A 28 6.68 4.12 7.36
N VAL A 29 5.36 4.21 7.24
CA VAL A 29 4.65 5.43 6.86
C VAL A 29 3.50 5.71 7.83
N SER A 30 2.89 6.88 7.72
CA SER A 30 1.66 7.20 8.47
C SER A 30 0.43 6.49 7.89
N ASP A 31 -0.63 6.32 8.69
CA ASP A 31 -1.86 5.61 8.28
C ASP A 31 -2.46 6.16 6.98
N ARG A 32 -2.56 7.49 6.85
CA ARG A 32 -3.02 8.15 5.61
C ARG A 32 -2.16 7.82 4.39
N CYS A 33 -0.85 7.68 4.57
CA CYS A 33 0.05 7.37 3.46
C CYS A 33 -0.15 5.91 3.02
N ALA A 34 -0.31 4.99 3.98
CA ALA A 34 -0.63 3.60 3.69
C ALA A 34 -1.97 3.46 2.95
N GLU A 35 -3.03 4.13 3.40
CA GLU A 35 -4.34 4.14 2.73
C GLU A 35 -4.24 4.66 1.29
N VAL A 36 -3.56 5.79 1.08
CA VAL A 36 -3.38 6.37 -0.26
C VAL A 36 -2.54 5.45 -1.15
N ALA A 37 -1.45 4.88 -0.63
CA ALA A 37 -0.57 4.01 -1.40
C ALA A 37 -1.23 2.68 -1.80
N ILE A 38 -2.07 2.11 -0.91
CA ILE A 38 -2.71 0.80 -1.10
C ILE A 38 -4.05 0.94 -1.83
N GLU A 39 -4.96 1.80 -1.37
CA GLU A 39 -6.33 1.84 -1.87
C GLU A 39 -6.50 2.78 -3.08
N HIS A 40 -5.92 3.97 -3.01
CA HIS A 40 -6.10 5.00 -4.02
C HIS A 40 -5.14 4.84 -5.20
N LEU A 41 -3.84 4.73 -4.92
CA LEU A 41 -2.79 4.63 -5.93
C LEU A 41 -2.49 3.18 -6.32
N LYS A 42 -2.73 2.21 -5.42
CA LYS A 42 -2.44 0.78 -5.62
C LYS A 42 -0.98 0.50 -5.99
N VAL A 43 -0.08 1.33 -5.46
CA VAL A 43 1.38 1.25 -5.68
C VAL A 43 2.11 0.59 -4.52
N ALA A 44 1.42 0.25 -3.42
CA ALA A 44 1.98 -0.44 -2.28
C ALA A 44 1.08 -1.56 -1.73
N GLU A 45 1.65 -2.43 -0.89
CA GLU A 45 0.96 -3.46 -0.10
C GLU A 45 1.36 -3.35 1.37
N LEU A 46 0.58 -3.88 2.31
CA LEU A 46 0.95 -3.85 3.73
C LEU A 46 2.11 -4.81 4.04
N ALA A 47 3.16 -4.34 4.72
CA ALA A 47 4.30 -5.13 5.16
C ALA A 47 4.03 -5.68 6.57
N GLY A 48 3.32 -6.80 6.67
CA GLY A 48 3.14 -7.47 7.97
C GLY A 48 1.79 -8.14 8.22
N GLU A 49 0.80 -7.98 7.35
CA GLU A 49 -0.36 -8.87 7.38
C GLU A 49 -0.08 -10.07 6.49
N GLU A 50 0.08 -11.24 7.15
CA GLU A 50 -0.31 -12.50 6.56
C GLU A 50 -1.64 -12.29 5.85
N LYS A 51 -1.64 -12.27 4.52
CA LYS A 51 -2.87 -12.35 3.73
C LYS A 51 -3.74 -13.45 4.37
N PRO A 52 -4.93 -13.19 4.96
CA PRO A 52 -5.94 -14.21 4.87
C PRO A 52 -6.21 -14.30 3.37
N LYS A 53 -5.65 -15.35 2.75
CA LYS A 53 -5.94 -15.79 1.38
C LYS A 53 -7.27 -15.22 0.95
N SER A 54 -7.27 -14.21 0.07
CA SER A 54 -8.44 -13.95 -0.76
C SER A 54 -8.64 -15.26 -1.49
N LYS A 55 -9.61 -16.05 -1.01
CA LYS A 55 -9.92 -17.38 -1.49
C LYS A 55 -10.00 -17.31 -3.02
N PRO A 56 -9.50 -18.32 -3.76
CA PRO A 56 -9.83 -18.40 -5.18
C PRO A 56 -11.36 -18.34 -5.28
N ARG A 57 -11.89 -17.49 -6.16
CA ARG A 57 -13.29 -17.58 -6.57
C ARG A 57 -13.44 -18.87 -7.36
N THR A 58 -13.47 -20.00 -6.66
CA THR A 58 -13.96 -21.26 -7.19
C THR A 58 -15.48 -21.16 -7.17
N GLY A 59 -16.05 -20.73 -8.27
CA GLY A 59 -17.48 -20.81 -8.58
C GLY A 59 -17.62 -20.79 -10.09
N GLY A 60 -18.08 -21.83 -10.76
CA GLY A 60 -18.59 -23.11 -10.29
C GLY A 60 -18.66 -24.09 -11.46
N LYS A 61 -18.81 -25.37 -11.11
CA LYS A 61 -19.28 -26.41 -12.03
C LYS A 61 -20.67 -26.01 -12.57
N ALA A 62 -20.83 -26.09 -13.89
CA ALA A 62 -21.95 -26.75 -14.55
C ALA A 62 -21.44 -27.20 -15.93
#